data_AF-A0A179CUH8-F1
#
_entry.id   AF-A0A179CUH8-F1
#
_cell.length_a   1.000
_cell.length_b   1.000
_cell.length_c   1.000
_cell.angle_alpha   90.00
_cell.angle_beta   90.00
_cell.angle_gamma   90.00
#
_symmetry.space_group_name_H-M   'P 1'
#
loop_
_entity.id
_entity.type
_entity.pdbx_description
1 polymer ?
#
loop_
_entity_poly.entity_id
_entity_poly.type
_entity_poly.pdbx_seq_one_letter_code
_entity_poly.pdbx_strand_id
1 'polypeptide(L)'
;MKMAQIVVFLIYCLSLVWLGYSIWRSYRQRHFSFYLLFSVLYAITFFAGFPLSLIMANMFEYTLPDYASQQRVFGWAILAYVVYQMGYHIFSSKNTLTPKADVASFHAKTTACLLALVGVGSLFIFIYLNEGLLLFKLEKYSQIFSPLIQAVPLKRFFYFFLPALLLFFLLKPSVKRWWWFLILSVIFGILSYLAVGGTRANLAMAGLFFLILGLEKQYLSVRWLGLLVALGIVGMFLLALARYGLDIHGKEIYFTFLYLTRDTFSPWENLARIFSSEMEYQGLMPIIRDFYVYIPKSLWQERPDIVWNSANYFTKTVLGNQSGLAISPSLLGSFYIMGGYPLIPIGMFLVGGIIATFDRLFQYGSRYSVVLQTFCLGQVFNLIVLVREGFDAFFSRFFFFSLVFALCWLIAKGVIRWKR
;
A
#
# COMPACT_ATOMS: atom_id res chain seq x y z
N MET A 1 6.61 -37.64 -3.26
CA MET A 1 6.68 -36.30 -3.91
C MET A 1 5.44 -35.95 -4.73
N LYS A 2 4.97 -36.77 -5.69
CA LYS A 2 3.81 -36.43 -6.55
C LYS A 2 2.51 -36.10 -5.77
N MET A 3 2.19 -36.86 -4.71
CA MET A 3 0.97 -36.61 -3.91
C MET A 3 0.98 -35.26 -3.17
N ALA A 4 2.10 -34.87 -2.55
CA ALA A 4 2.19 -33.61 -1.80
C ALA A 4 2.05 -32.39 -2.72
N GLN A 5 2.62 -32.47 -3.94
CA GLN A 5 2.49 -31.45 -4.96
C GLN A 5 1.04 -31.31 -5.45
N ILE A 6 0.35 -32.43 -5.68
CA ILE A 6 -1.08 -32.43 -6.06
C ILE A 6 -1.92 -31.78 -4.97
N VAL A 7 -1.67 -32.10 -3.70
CA VAL A 7 -2.40 -31.52 -2.56
C VAL A 7 -2.20 -30.00 -2.48
N VAL A 8 -0.97 -29.49 -2.61
CA VAL A 8 -0.71 -28.05 -2.63
C VAL A 8 -1.47 -27.37 -3.77
N PHE A 9 -1.38 -27.95 -4.97
CA PHE A 9 -2.05 -27.41 -6.15
C PHE A 9 -3.57 -27.37 -5.98
N LEU A 10 -4.17 -28.43 -5.40
CA LEU A 10 -5.59 -28.46 -5.09
C LEU A 10 -5.99 -27.39 -4.07
N ILE A 11 -5.24 -27.24 -2.97
CA ILE A 11 -5.48 -26.19 -1.96
C ILE A 11 -5.40 -24.81 -2.62
N TYR A 12 -4.39 -24.57 -3.45
CA TYR A 12 -4.22 -23.32 -4.18
C TYR A 12 -5.40 -23.03 -5.12
N CYS A 13 -5.78 -23.99 -5.96
CA CYS A 13 -6.89 -23.85 -6.90
C CYS A 13 -8.22 -23.61 -6.20
N LEU A 14 -8.54 -24.39 -5.15
CA LEU A 14 -9.76 -24.21 -4.36
C LEU A 14 -9.79 -22.83 -3.69
N SER A 15 -8.66 -22.40 -3.14
CA SER A 15 -8.52 -21.07 -2.53
C SER A 15 -8.76 -19.95 -3.55
N LEU A 16 -8.20 -20.06 -4.74
CA LEU A 16 -8.41 -19.11 -5.83
C LEU A 16 -9.86 -19.05 -6.30
N VAL A 17 -10.53 -20.21 -6.44
CA VAL A 17 -11.94 -20.26 -6.84
C VAL A 17 -12.81 -19.57 -5.79
N TRP A 18 -12.58 -19.86 -4.51
CA TRP A 18 -13.31 -19.22 -3.41
C TRP A 18 -13.08 -17.70 -3.37
N LEU A 19 -11.81 -17.26 -3.41
CA LEU A 19 -11.45 -15.85 -3.43
C LEU A 19 -12.02 -15.13 -4.65
N GLY A 20 -11.88 -15.73 -5.83
CA GLY A 20 -12.40 -15.21 -7.09
C GLY A 20 -13.92 -15.07 -7.06
N TYR A 21 -14.63 -16.05 -6.52
CA TYR A 21 -16.08 -15.99 -6.34
C TYR A 21 -16.48 -14.86 -5.38
N SER A 22 -15.78 -14.71 -4.25
CA SER A 22 -16.00 -13.64 -3.27
C SER A 22 -15.79 -12.24 -3.88
N ILE A 23 -14.69 -12.06 -4.62
CA ILE A 23 -14.35 -10.82 -5.33
C ILE A 23 -15.41 -10.50 -6.39
N TRP A 24 -15.78 -11.49 -7.21
CA TRP A 24 -16.77 -11.32 -8.27
C TRP A 24 -18.15 -10.95 -7.72
N ARG A 25 -18.59 -11.63 -6.66
CA ARG A 25 -19.85 -11.33 -5.97
C ARG A 25 -19.84 -9.90 -5.41
N SER A 26 -18.73 -9.49 -4.78
CA SER A 26 -18.58 -8.14 -4.24
C SER A 26 -18.61 -7.08 -5.35
N TYR A 27 -17.90 -7.30 -6.46
CA TYR A 27 -17.88 -6.40 -7.60
C TYR A 27 -19.27 -6.24 -8.25
N ARG A 28 -20.05 -7.32 -8.35
CA ARG A 28 -21.44 -7.26 -8.84
C ARG A 28 -22.37 -6.46 -7.93
N GLN A 29 -22.13 -6.47 -6.62
CA GLN A 29 -22.93 -5.69 -5.68
C GLN A 29 -22.58 -4.21 -5.75
N ARG A 30 -21.28 -3.88 -5.82
CA ARG A 30 -20.77 -2.51 -5.89
C ARG A 30 -19.48 -2.47 -6.72
N HIS A 31 -19.43 -1.58 -7.69
CA HIS A 31 -18.25 -1.39 -8.55
C HIS A 31 -16.97 -1.04 -7.79
N PHE A 32 -17.10 -0.37 -6.64
CA PHE A 32 -15.99 -0.10 -5.74
C PHE A 32 -16.43 -0.23 -4.27
N SER A 33 -15.60 -0.89 -3.47
CA SER A 33 -15.65 -0.92 -2.00
C SER A 33 -14.25 -1.20 -1.47
N PHE A 34 -13.99 -0.81 -0.22
CA PHE A 34 -12.76 -1.14 0.47
C PHE A 34 -12.65 -2.64 0.74
N TYR A 35 -13.77 -3.34 0.96
CA TYR A 35 -13.82 -4.79 0.95
C TYR A 35 -13.28 -5.38 -0.36
N LEU A 36 -13.81 -4.93 -1.50
CA LEU A 36 -13.36 -5.40 -2.82
C LEU A 36 -11.86 -5.12 -3.03
N LEU A 37 -11.42 -3.90 -2.72
CA LEU A 37 -10.01 -3.51 -2.83
C LEU A 37 -9.12 -4.40 -1.97
N PHE A 38 -9.49 -4.62 -0.70
CA PHE A 38 -8.74 -5.47 0.22
C PHE A 38 -8.68 -6.91 -0.30
N SER A 39 -9.81 -7.49 -0.72
CA SER A 39 -9.87 -8.86 -1.25
C SER A 39 -9.00 -9.05 -2.49
N VAL A 40 -9.00 -8.08 -3.41
CA VAL A 40 -8.13 -8.11 -4.60
C VAL A 40 -6.66 -7.99 -4.19
N LEU A 41 -6.30 -7.05 -3.31
CA LEU A 41 -4.93 -6.89 -2.83
C LEU A 41 -4.43 -8.13 -2.08
N TYR A 42 -5.30 -8.75 -1.29
CA TYR A 42 -5.01 -9.97 -0.54
C TYR A 42 -4.75 -11.14 -1.49
N ALA A 43 -5.63 -11.35 -2.48
CA ALA A 43 -5.45 -12.38 -3.50
C ALA A 43 -4.14 -12.17 -4.29
N ILE A 44 -3.86 -10.93 -4.71
CA ILE A 44 -2.61 -10.60 -5.40
C ILE A 44 -1.40 -10.88 -4.50
N THR A 45 -1.43 -10.45 -3.24
CA THR A 45 -0.29 -10.55 -2.32
C THR A 45 0.06 -12.00 -1.98
N PHE A 46 -0.93 -12.85 -1.71
CA PHE A 46 -0.70 -14.21 -1.21
C PHE A 46 -0.77 -15.32 -2.28
N PHE A 47 -1.42 -15.08 -3.42
CA PHE A 47 -1.66 -16.14 -4.43
C PHE A 47 -1.06 -15.83 -5.81
N ALA A 48 -1.06 -14.57 -6.28
CA ALA A 48 -0.65 -14.26 -7.65
C ALA A 48 0.84 -14.52 -7.95
N GLY A 49 1.69 -14.60 -6.93
CA GLY A 49 3.11 -14.89 -7.09
C GLY A 49 3.44 -16.37 -7.25
N PHE A 50 2.56 -17.28 -6.82
CA PHE A 50 2.83 -18.71 -6.89
C PHE A 50 3.00 -19.23 -8.34
N PRO A 51 2.15 -18.83 -9.32
CA PRO A 51 2.38 -19.16 -10.72
C PRO A 51 3.71 -18.62 -11.26
N LEU A 52 4.11 -17.41 -10.85
CA LEU A 52 5.39 -16.82 -11.25
C LEU A 52 6.56 -17.67 -10.71
N SER A 53 6.48 -18.08 -9.44
CA SER A 53 7.45 -18.98 -8.82
C SER A 53 7.52 -20.34 -9.50
N LEU A 54 6.38 -20.91 -9.92
CA LEU A 54 6.34 -22.18 -10.68
C LEU A 54 7.00 -22.05 -12.06
N ILE A 55 6.74 -20.96 -12.78
CA ILE A 55 7.40 -20.70 -14.08
C ILE A 55 8.92 -20.57 -13.86
N MET A 56 9.34 -19.86 -12.81
CA MET A 56 10.76 -19.74 -12.48
C MET A 56 11.40 -21.09 -12.13
N ALA A 57 10.70 -21.93 -11.36
CA ALA A 57 11.19 -23.26 -11.00
C ALA A 57 11.35 -24.17 -12.23
N ASN A 58 10.39 -24.11 -13.16
CA ASN A 58 10.39 -24.95 -14.35
C ASN A 58 11.39 -24.49 -15.42
N MET A 59 11.62 -23.17 -15.56
CA MET A 59 12.44 -22.63 -16.66
C MET A 59 13.84 -22.19 -16.25
N PHE A 60 14.10 -21.97 -14.96
CA PHE A 60 15.33 -21.35 -14.45
C PHE A 60 15.91 -22.06 -13.21
N GLU A 61 15.51 -23.32 -12.97
CA GLU A 61 16.00 -24.14 -11.84
C GLU A 61 15.83 -23.46 -10.46
N TYR A 62 14.84 -22.57 -10.33
CA TYR A 62 14.58 -21.85 -9.09
C TYR A 62 14.06 -22.78 -7.99
N THR A 63 14.71 -22.75 -6.83
CA THR A 63 14.33 -23.56 -5.68
C THR A 63 13.09 -22.99 -4.98
N LEU A 64 11.99 -23.74 -5.02
CA LEU A 64 10.77 -23.40 -4.29
C LEU A 64 10.88 -23.78 -2.80
N PRO A 65 10.12 -23.10 -1.92
CA PRO A 65 9.89 -23.58 -0.56
C PRO A 65 9.39 -25.03 -0.57
N ASP A 66 9.66 -25.79 0.50
CA ASP A 66 9.20 -27.16 0.63
C ASP A 66 7.66 -27.27 0.61
N TYR A 67 7.14 -28.42 0.18
CA TYR A 67 5.70 -28.61 0.03
C TYR A 67 4.93 -28.41 1.34
N ALA A 68 5.49 -28.75 2.50
CA ALA A 68 4.83 -28.55 3.78
C ALA A 68 4.72 -27.05 4.12
N SER A 69 5.75 -26.25 3.85
CA SER A 69 5.67 -24.79 3.98
C SER A 69 4.69 -24.16 2.99
N GLN A 70 4.63 -24.64 1.74
CA GLN A 70 3.62 -24.19 0.78
C GLN A 70 2.19 -24.48 1.29
N GLN A 71 1.93 -25.68 1.81
CA GLN A 71 0.63 -26.03 2.42
C GLN A 71 0.28 -25.12 3.59
N ARG A 72 1.24 -24.85 4.49
CA ARG A 72 1.05 -23.92 5.61
C ARG A 72 0.71 -22.52 5.14
N VAL A 73 1.40 -21.99 4.13
CA VAL A 73 1.13 -20.65 3.59
C VAL A 73 -0.28 -20.55 3.03
N PHE A 74 -0.68 -21.43 2.12
CA PHE A 74 -2.01 -21.33 1.51
C PHE A 74 -3.13 -21.67 2.50
N GLY A 75 -2.91 -22.65 3.38
CA GLY A 75 -3.85 -23.01 4.44
C GLY A 75 -4.11 -21.86 5.42
N TRP A 76 -3.06 -21.21 5.91
CA TRP A 76 -3.20 -20.04 6.77
C TRP A 76 -3.74 -18.83 6.02
N ALA A 77 -3.37 -18.62 4.76
CA ALA A 77 -3.89 -17.53 3.95
C ALA A 77 -5.41 -17.65 3.70
N ILE A 78 -5.93 -18.85 3.45
CA ILE A 78 -7.38 -19.03 3.29
C ILE A 78 -8.12 -18.91 4.62
N LEU A 79 -7.59 -19.50 5.71
CA LEU A 79 -8.17 -19.39 7.04
C LEU A 79 -8.23 -17.93 7.51
N ALA A 80 -7.14 -17.19 7.36
CA ALA A 80 -7.06 -15.77 7.65
C ALA A 80 -8.09 -14.96 6.86
N TYR A 81 -8.29 -15.27 5.57
CA TYR A 81 -9.28 -14.59 4.75
C TYR A 81 -10.71 -14.87 5.22
N VAL A 82 -11.04 -16.10 5.58
CA VAL A 82 -12.36 -16.45 6.15
C VAL A 82 -12.60 -15.68 7.45
N VAL A 83 -11.63 -15.62 8.35
CA VAL A 83 -11.74 -14.86 9.61
C VAL A 83 -11.91 -13.36 9.35
N TYR A 84 -11.20 -12.82 8.35
CA TYR A 84 -11.41 -11.46 7.88
C TYR A 84 -12.85 -11.21 7.40
N GLN A 85 -13.41 -12.12 6.61
CA GLN A 85 -14.80 -12.01 6.14
C GLN A 85 -15.78 -12.02 7.32
N MET A 86 -15.58 -12.91 8.29
CA MET A 86 -16.39 -12.96 9.51
C MET A 86 -16.36 -11.62 10.25
N GLY A 87 -15.16 -11.09 10.50
CA GLY A 87 -14.99 -9.77 11.11
C GLY A 87 -15.71 -8.68 10.32
N TYR A 88 -15.46 -8.60 9.01
CA TYR A 88 -16.10 -7.62 8.14
C TYR A 88 -17.63 -7.64 8.24
N HIS A 89 -18.26 -8.81 8.14
CA HIS A 89 -19.72 -8.94 8.19
C HIS A 89 -20.29 -8.55 9.56
N ILE A 90 -19.65 -8.96 10.66
CA ILE A 90 -20.10 -8.63 12.03
C ILE A 90 -20.05 -7.13 12.26
N PHE A 91 -18.96 -6.47 11.87
CA PHE A 91 -18.84 -5.03 12.04
C PHE A 91 -19.80 -4.30 11.08
N SER A 92 -19.86 -4.69 9.81
CA SER A 92 -20.69 -4.04 8.77
C SER A 92 -22.18 -3.98 9.11
N SER A 93 -22.68 -4.96 9.87
CA SER A 93 -24.09 -5.00 10.31
C SER A 93 -24.48 -3.92 11.33
N LYS A 94 -23.53 -3.19 11.93
CA LYS A 94 -23.82 -2.14 12.93
C LYS A 94 -24.24 -0.82 12.24
N ASN A 95 -25.47 -0.38 12.57
CA ASN A 95 -26.33 0.58 11.88
C ASN A 95 -25.77 1.99 11.56
N THR A 96 -26.37 2.53 10.50
CA THR A 96 -26.56 3.92 10.03
C THR A 96 -25.88 5.07 10.80
N LEU A 97 -24.85 5.64 10.18
CA LEU A 97 -24.40 7.00 10.49
C LEU A 97 -25.56 7.98 10.24
N THR A 98 -25.98 8.69 11.28
CA THR A 98 -27.04 9.69 11.18
C THR A 98 -26.56 10.88 10.33
N PRO A 99 -27.33 11.33 9.34
CA PRO A 99 -26.89 12.38 8.43
C PRO A 99 -26.82 13.72 9.15
N LYS A 100 -25.61 14.27 9.25
CA LYS A 100 -25.40 15.72 9.36
C LYS A 100 -24.80 16.19 8.04
N ALA A 101 -25.59 16.91 7.26
CA ALA A 101 -25.13 17.53 6.03
C ALA A 101 -24.07 18.59 6.40
N ASP A 102 -22.82 18.33 6.05
CA ASP A 102 -21.76 19.33 6.13
C ASP A 102 -21.27 19.63 4.71
N VAL A 103 -22.16 20.30 3.95
CA VAL A 103 -21.86 20.72 2.58
C VAL A 103 -21.68 22.24 2.55
N ALA A 104 -20.60 22.71 3.19
CA ALA A 104 -20.01 23.97 2.75
C ALA A 104 -18.83 23.65 1.83
N SER A 105 -19.08 23.75 0.52
CA SER A 105 -18.09 23.56 -0.56
C SER A 105 -16.81 24.39 -0.38
N PHE A 106 -16.90 25.47 0.41
CA PHE A 106 -15.77 26.30 0.80
C PHE A 106 -14.79 25.61 1.75
N HIS A 107 -15.26 24.83 2.74
CA HIS A 107 -14.39 24.05 3.64
C HIS A 107 -13.51 23.07 2.86
N ALA A 108 -14.11 22.39 1.88
CA ALA A 108 -13.44 21.41 1.04
C ALA A 108 -12.35 22.04 0.16
N LYS A 109 -12.62 23.21 -0.45
CA LYS A 109 -11.64 23.94 -1.26
C LYS A 109 -10.44 24.41 -0.43
N THR A 110 -10.68 25.02 0.73
CA THR A 110 -9.60 25.49 1.61
C THR A 110 -8.75 24.31 2.11
N THR A 111 -9.39 23.19 2.47
CA THR A 111 -8.68 21.96 2.83
C THR A 111 -7.82 21.45 1.68
N ALA A 112 -8.33 21.46 0.44
CA ALA A 112 -7.58 21.07 -0.74
C ALA A 112 -6.35 21.98 -0.97
N CYS A 113 -6.50 23.30 -0.85
CA CYS A 113 -5.38 24.23 -0.97
C CYS A 113 -4.31 24.01 0.11
N LEU A 114 -4.70 23.78 1.37
CA LEU A 114 -3.76 23.49 2.45
C LEU A 114 -3.00 22.17 2.21
N LEU A 115 -3.70 21.12 1.80
CA LEU A 115 -3.07 19.83 1.46
C LEU A 115 -2.13 19.95 0.25
N ALA A 116 -2.51 20.73 -0.76
CA ALA A 116 -1.67 21.01 -1.91
C ALA A 116 -0.40 21.78 -1.50
N LEU A 117 -0.55 22.78 -0.62
CA LEU A 117 0.56 23.55 -0.08
C LEU A 117 1.51 22.67 0.73
N VAL A 118 0.99 21.76 1.56
CA VAL A 118 1.81 20.79 2.29
C VAL A 118 2.59 19.89 1.32
N GLY A 119 1.92 19.33 0.31
CA GLY A 119 2.57 18.41 -0.65
C GLY A 119 3.61 19.09 -1.54
N VAL A 120 3.23 20.20 -2.18
CA VAL A 120 4.08 20.96 -3.11
C VAL A 120 5.18 21.73 -2.35
N GLY A 121 4.83 22.37 -1.24
CA GLY A 121 5.79 23.09 -0.40
C GLY A 121 6.86 22.17 0.16
N SER A 122 6.48 20.99 0.65
CA SER A 122 7.47 20.00 1.13
C SER A 122 8.40 19.53 0.01
N LEU A 123 7.90 19.37 -1.22
CA LEU A 123 8.72 18.98 -2.37
C LEU A 123 9.74 20.07 -2.73
N PHE A 124 9.32 21.33 -2.79
CA PHE A 124 10.23 22.44 -3.07
C PHE A 124 11.28 22.63 -1.97
N ILE A 125 10.87 22.55 -0.69
CA ILE A 125 11.81 22.61 0.44
C ILE A 125 12.82 21.46 0.34
N PHE A 126 12.38 20.25 0.00
CA PHE A 126 13.26 19.10 -0.16
C PHE A 126 14.27 19.28 -1.29
N ILE A 127 13.84 19.81 -2.45
CA ILE A 127 14.75 20.11 -3.58
C ILE A 127 15.77 21.19 -3.18
N TYR A 128 15.31 22.22 -2.47
CA TYR A 128 16.18 23.31 -2.01
C TYR A 128 17.25 22.82 -1.03
N LEU A 129 16.87 22.05 0.00
CA LEU A 129 17.79 21.53 1.01
C LEU A 129 18.82 20.52 0.48
N ASN A 130 18.54 19.90 -0.67
CA ASN A 130 19.44 18.94 -1.32
C ASN A 130 20.12 19.52 -2.58
N GLU A 131 20.04 20.84 -2.76
CA GLU A 131 20.66 21.61 -3.85
C GLU A 131 20.32 21.04 -5.25
N GLY A 132 19.06 20.67 -5.47
CA GLY A 132 18.58 20.18 -6.77
C GLY A 132 17.99 18.77 -6.74
N LEU A 133 18.01 18.12 -7.91
CA LEU A 133 17.35 16.83 -8.13
C LEU A 133 18.30 15.67 -7.84
N LEU A 134 17.97 14.86 -6.82
CA LEU A 134 18.84 13.77 -6.36
C LEU A 134 19.07 12.68 -7.42
N LEU A 135 18.18 12.51 -8.40
CA LEU A 135 18.33 11.47 -9.42
C LEU A 135 19.62 11.64 -10.23
N PHE A 136 20.06 12.87 -10.47
CA PHE A 136 21.28 13.15 -11.21
C PHE A 136 22.54 13.16 -10.32
N LYS A 137 22.38 13.05 -9.00
CA LYS A 137 23.49 13.08 -8.03
C LYS A 137 23.80 11.70 -7.42
N LEU A 138 22.85 10.77 -7.41
CA LEU A 138 22.98 9.47 -6.76
C LEU A 138 23.24 8.36 -7.77
N GLU A 139 24.26 7.54 -7.52
CA GLU A 139 24.54 6.34 -8.32
C GLU A 139 23.73 5.13 -7.84
N LYS A 140 23.41 5.03 -6.55
CA LYS A 140 22.67 3.89 -5.96
C LYS A 140 21.46 4.31 -5.14
N TYR A 141 20.35 3.54 -5.24
CA TYR A 141 19.13 3.75 -4.43
C TYR A 141 19.42 3.83 -2.93
N SER A 142 20.28 2.95 -2.42
CA SER A 142 20.58 2.87 -0.99
C SER A 142 21.20 4.15 -0.44
N GLN A 143 21.86 4.96 -1.28
CA GLN A 143 22.40 6.26 -0.90
C GLN A 143 21.30 7.25 -0.51
N ILE A 144 20.03 6.97 -0.84
CA ILE A 144 18.87 7.73 -0.38
C ILE A 144 18.76 7.77 1.17
N PHE A 145 19.32 6.77 1.85
CA PHE A 145 19.38 6.67 3.31
C PHE A 145 20.73 7.06 3.89
N SER A 146 21.63 7.59 3.06
CA SER A 146 22.91 8.12 3.51
C SER A 146 22.70 9.38 4.36
N PRO A 147 23.55 9.63 5.38
CA PRO A 147 23.55 10.89 6.11
C PRO A 147 23.78 12.12 5.23
N LEU A 148 24.24 11.94 3.98
CA LEU A 148 24.45 13.01 3.00
C LEU A 148 23.14 13.69 2.55
N ILE A 149 21.98 13.04 2.71
CA ILE A 149 20.70 13.57 2.25
C ILE A 149 19.94 14.18 3.40
N GLN A 150 19.61 15.45 3.27
CA GLN A 150 18.87 16.19 4.28
C GLN A 150 17.37 15.97 4.12
N ALA A 151 16.66 16.09 5.24
CA ALA A 151 15.19 16.19 5.26
C ALA A 151 14.45 14.99 4.63
N VAL A 152 15.00 13.77 4.70
CA VAL A 152 14.34 12.52 4.26
C VAL A 152 12.89 12.36 4.73
N PRO A 153 12.50 12.77 5.96
CA PRO A 153 11.11 12.70 6.42
C PRO A 153 10.11 13.49 5.54
N LEU A 154 10.55 14.57 4.86
CA LEU A 154 9.67 15.42 4.03
C LEU A 154 9.01 14.64 2.90
N LYS A 155 9.63 13.55 2.43
CA LYS A 155 9.10 12.68 1.38
C LYS A 155 7.70 12.14 1.71
N ARG A 156 7.40 11.97 2.99
CA ARG A 156 6.10 11.49 3.48
C ARG A 156 4.98 12.52 3.29
N PHE A 157 5.32 13.80 3.15
CA PHE A 157 4.33 14.85 2.92
C PHE A 157 3.97 15.01 1.44
N PHE A 158 4.78 14.50 0.51
CA PHE A 158 4.51 14.61 -0.93
C PHE A 158 3.18 13.94 -1.30
N TYR A 159 2.82 12.88 -0.57
CA TYR A 159 1.58 12.15 -0.76
C TYR A 159 0.33 13.02 -0.57
N PHE A 160 0.37 14.12 0.19
CA PHE A 160 -0.80 14.98 0.43
C PHE A 160 -1.27 15.79 -0.79
N PHE A 161 -0.43 15.89 -1.83
CA PHE A 161 -0.86 16.49 -3.09
C PHE A 161 -1.96 15.65 -3.78
N LEU A 162 -1.92 14.33 -3.65
CA LEU A 162 -2.92 13.46 -4.28
C LEU A 162 -4.32 13.59 -3.64
N PRO A 163 -4.50 13.55 -2.31
CA PRO A 163 -5.74 13.93 -1.65
C PRO A 163 -6.23 15.34 -2.00
N ALA A 164 -5.34 16.31 -2.21
CA ALA A 164 -5.75 17.64 -2.67
C ALA A 164 -6.40 17.58 -4.06
N LEU A 165 -5.78 16.87 -5.01
CA LEU A 165 -6.35 16.65 -6.35
C LEU A 165 -7.66 15.84 -6.29
N LEU A 166 -7.75 14.85 -5.40
CA LEU A 166 -8.98 14.08 -5.16
C LEU A 166 -10.12 15.00 -4.72
N LEU A 167 -9.87 15.93 -3.79
CA LEU A 167 -10.85 16.94 -3.35
C LEU A 167 -11.31 17.79 -4.53
N PHE A 168 -10.38 18.30 -5.35
CA PHE A 168 -10.72 19.11 -6.53
C PHE A 168 -11.59 18.36 -7.55
N PHE A 169 -11.29 17.09 -7.77
CA PHE A 169 -12.08 16.22 -8.64
C PHE A 169 -13.48 15.97 -8.06
N LEU A 170 -13.56 15.53 -6.81
CA LEU A 170 -14.82 15.14 -6.16
C LEU A 170 -15.77 16.32 -5.93
N LEU A 171 -15.26 17.56 -5.86
CA LEU A 171 -16.10 18.75 -5.76
C LEU A 171 -16.96 19.00 -6.99
N LYS A 172 -16.47 18.69 -8.19
CA LYS A 172 -17.29 18.66 -9.42
C LYS A 172 -16.77 17.54 -10.34
N PRO A 173 -17.26 16.31 -10.19
CA PRO A 173 -16.81 15.18 -10.99
C PRO A 173 -17.14 15.38 -12.47
N SER A 174 -16.16 15.17 -13.36
CA SER A 174 -16.38 15.10 -14.80
C SER A 174 -15.27 14.30 -15.49
N VAL A 175 -15.56 13.72 -16.66
CA VAL A 175 -14.57 12.97 -17.45
C VAL A 175 -13.35 13.83 -17.80
N LYS A 176 -13.57 15.11 -18.14
CA LYS A 176 -12.47 16.06 -18.39
C LYS A 176 -11.58 16.25 -17.16
N ARG A 177 -12.18 16.40 -15.98
CA ARG A 177 -11.43 16.59 -14.72
C ARG A 177 -10.75 15.32 -14.25
N TRP A 178 -11.29 14.15 -14.59
CA TRP A 178 -10.66 12.86 -14.34
C TRP A 178 -9.35 12.70 -15.14
N TRP A 179 -9.33 13.13 -16.41
CA TRP A 179 -8.08 13.19 -17.18
C TRP A 179 -7.11 14.26 -16.66
N TRP A 180 -7.60 15.44 -16.28
CA TRP A 180 -6.76 16.45 -15.63
C TRP A 180 -6.16 15.96 -14.30
N PHE A 181 -6.92 15.19 -13.53
CA PHE A 181 -6.40 14.53 -12.32
C PHE A 181 -5.21 13.64 -12.65
N LEU A 182 -5.31 12.80 -13.70
CA LEU A 182 -4.20 11.96 -14.14
C LEU A 182 -2.98 12.80 -14.56
N ILE A 183 -3.18 13.80 -15.43
CA ILE A 183 -2.09 14.64 -15.94
C ILE A 183 -1.35 15.33 -14.78
N LEU A 184 -2.08 16.00 -13.88
CA LEU A 184 -1.48 16.73 -12.76
C LEU A 184 -0.77 15.79 -11.77
N SER A 185 -1.37 14.64 -11.48
CA SER A 185 -0.78 13.66 -10.57
C SER A 185 0.45 12.97 -11.16
N VAL A 186 0.48 12.70 -12.47
CA VAL A 186 1.65 12.16 -13.19
C VAL A 186 2.77 13.19 -13.24
N ILE A 187 2.49 14.45 -13.58
CA ILE A 187 3.50 15.53 -13.58
C ILE A 187 4.15 15.65 -12.19
N PHE A 188 3.33 15.71 -11.14
CA PHE A 188 3.85 15.74 -9.77
C PHE A 188 4.61 14.47 -9.40
N GLY A 189 4.12 13.30 -9.85
CA GLY A 189 4.79 12.02 -9.67
C GLY A 189 6.18 11.99 -10.29
N ILE A 190 6.34 12.44 -11.55
CA ILE A 190 7.62 12.55 -12.25
C ILE A 190 8.54 13.52 -11.51
N LEU A 191 8.04 14.71 -11.14
CA LEU A 191 8.86 15.69 -10.41
C LEU A 191 9.36 15.12 -9.08
N SER A 192 8.49 14.42 -8.33
CA SER A 192 8.87 13.77 -7.08
C SER A 192 9.84 12.60 -7.30
N TYR A 193 9.71 11.86 -8.40
CA TYR A 193 10.64 10.80 -8.79
C TYR A 193 12.04 11.39 -9.03
N LEU A 194 12.15 12.48 -9.80
CA LEU A 194 13.40 13.18 -10.06
C LEU A 194 14.00 13.75 -8.76
N ALA A 195 13.17 14.39 -7.93
CA ALA A 195 13.61 15.03 -6.70
C ALA A 195 14.17 14.03 -5.67
N VAL A 196 13.50 12.89 -5.48
CA VAL A 196 13.88 11.90 -4.46
C VAL A 196 14.97 10.94 -4.94
N GLY A 197 15.28 10.96 -6.23
CA GLY A 197 16.28 10.07 -6.83
C GLY A 197 15.72 8.76 -7.33
N GLY A 198 14.41 8.67 -7.60
CA GLY A 198 13.77 7.61 -8.36
C GLY A 198 12.66 6.81 -7.64
N THR A 199 12.07 7.34 -6.56
CA THR A 199 10.96 6.66 -5.89
C THR A 199 9.70 6.65 -6.74
N ARG A 200 9.20 5.45 -7.06
CA ARG A 200 8.04 5.22 -7.94
C ARG A 200 6.67 5.36 -7.24
N ALA A 201 6.66 5.49 -5.91
CA ALA A 201 5.43 5.40 -5.11
C ALA A 201 4.36 6.44 -5.49
N ASN A 202 4.74 7.70 -5.70
CA ASN A 202 3.79 8.76 -6.10
C ASN A 202 3.18 8.50 -7.49
N LEU A 203 3.98 8.01 -8.45
CA LEU A 203 3.51 7.65 -9.79
C LEU A 203 2.55 6.45 -9.74
N ALA A 204 2.90 5.41 -8.97
CA ALA A 204 2.03 4.26 -8.77
C ALA A 204 0.70 4.67 -8.13
N MET A 205 0.73 5.58 -7.15
CA MET A 205 -0.47 6.11 -6.50
C MET A 205 -1.33 6.96 -7.42
N ALA A 206 -0.73 7.78 -8.29
CA ALA A 206 -1.45 8.54 -9.31
C ALA A 206 -2.24 7.61 -10.24
N GLY A 207 -1.59 6.56 -10.76
CA GLY A 207 -2.24 5.55 -11.60
C GLY A 207 -3.34 4.81 -10.85
N LEU A 208 -3.08 4.36 -9.62
CA LEU A 208 -4.07 3.66 -8.81
C LEU A 208 -5.32 4.52 -8.54
N PHE A 209 -5.16 5.78 -8.14
CA PHE A 209 -6.28 6.67 -7.93
C PHE A 209 -7.07 6.92 -9.21
N PHE A 210 -6.39 7.10 -10.34
CA PHE A 210 -7.07 7.23 -11.62
C PHE A 210 -7.96 6.01 -11.93
N LEU A 211 -7.46 4.78 -11.70
CA LEU A 211 -8.22 3.55 -11.88
C LEU A 211 -9.39 3.44 -10.90
N ILE A 212 -9.18 3.71 -9.61
CA ILE A 212 -10.22 3.65 -8.58
C ILE A 212 -11.34 4.66 -8.87
N LEU A 213 -10.99 5.92 -9.19
CA LEU A 213 -11.99 6.93 -9.55
C LEU A 213 -12.74 6.54 -10.82
N GLY A 214 -12.04 5.96 -11.81
CA GLY A 214 -12.67 5.49 -13.04
C GLY A 214 -13.63 4.32 -12.79
N LEU A 215 -13.34 3.43 -11.84
CA LEU A 215 -14.26 2.37 -11.41
C LEU A 215 -15.44 2.93 -10.60
N GLU A 216 -15.19 3.83 -9.64
CA GLU A 216 -16.22 4.42 -8.80
C GLU A 216 -17.22 5.26 -9.60
N LYS A 217 -16.73 6.04 -10.57
CA LYS A 217 -17.55 6.92 -11.43
C LYS A 217 -17.98 6.27 -12.73
N GLN A 218 -17.69 4.97 -12.93
CA GLN A 218 -18.03 4.20 -14.14
C GLN A 218 -17.48 4.78 -15.45
N TYR A 219 -16.33 5.47 -15.40
CA TYR A 219 -15.61 5.94 -16.59
C TYR A 219 -14.77 4.84 -17.25
N LEU A 220 -14.45 3.77 -16.51
CA LEU A 220 -13.66 2.63 -16.98
C LEU A 220 -14.47 1.33 -16.90
N SER A 221 -14.31 0.49 -17.93
CA SER A 221 -14.79 -0.89 -17.89
C SER A 221 -13.71 -1.82 -17.32
N VAL A 222 -14.11 -3.00 -16.83
CA VAL A 222 -13.19 -4.00 -16.25
C VAL A 222 -12.15 -4.49 -17.26
N ARG A 223 -12.51 -4.56 -18.56
CA ARG A 223 -11.58 -4.98 -19.62
C ARG A 223 -10.43 -3.97 -19.76
N TRP A 224 -10.77 -2.68 -19.78
CA TRP A 224 -9.78 -1.59 -19.82
C TRP A 224 -8.98 -1.50 -18.52
N LEU A 225 -9.59 -1.79 -17.37
CA LEU A 225 -8.88 -1.88 -16.09
C LEU A 225 -7.74 -2.91 -16.17
N GLY A 226 -8.02 -4.12 -16.67
CA GLY A 226 -7.01 -5.18 -16.81
C GLY A 226 -5.86 -4.77 -17.72
N LEU A 227 -6.17 -4.15 -18.88
CA LEU A 227 -5.16 -3.65 -19.82
C LEU A 227 -4.28 -2.55 -19.20
N LEU A 228 -4.88 -1.58 -18.52
CA LEU A 228 -4.15 -0.48 -17.89
C LEU A 228 -3.26 -0.96 -16.74
N VAL A 229 -3.72 -1.94 -15.96
CA VAL A 229 -2.90 -2.57 -14.91
C VAL A 229 -1.70 -3.31 -15.53
N ALA A 230 -1.91 -4.09 -16.60
CA ALA A 230 -0.83 -4.79 -17.29
C ALA A 230 0.20 -3.82 -17.87
N LEU A 231 -0.24 -2.75 -18.55
CA LEU A 231 0.63 -1.68 -19.04
C LEU A 231 1.37 -0.98 -17.90
N GLY A 232 0.72 -0.75 -16.76
CA GLY A 232 1.34 -0.19 -15.57
C GLY A 232 2.46 -1.07 -14.99
N ILE A 233 2.27 -2.39 -14.95
CA ILE A 233 3.30 -3.35 -14.50
C ILE A 233 4.50 -3.31 -15.45
N VAL A 234 4.27 -3.37 -16.78
CA VAL A 234 5.34 -3.27 -17.78
C VAL A 234 6.07 -1.94 -17.68
N GLY A 235 5.35 -0.82 -17.58
CA GLY A 235 5.94 0.50 -17.42
C GLY A 235 6.78 0.62 -16.15
N MET A 236 6.32 0.08 -15.03
CA MET A 236 7.10 0.06 -13.78
C MET A 236 8.36 -0.82 -13.87
N PHE A 237 8.30 -1.90 -14.63
CA PHE A 237 9.46 -2.76 -14.90
C PHE A 237 10.49 -2.06 -15.78
N LEU A 238 10.05 -1.41 -16.87
CA LEU A 238 10.95 -0.63 -17.73
C LEU A 238 11.63 0.51 -16.97
N LEU A 239 10.89 1.20 -16.09
CA LEU A 239 11.48 2.20 -15.20
C LEU A 239 12.48 1.58 -14.20
N ALA A 240 12.30 0.32 -13.80
CA ALA A 240 13.26 -0.38 -12.96
C ALA A 240 14.56 -0.67 -13.72
N LEU A 241 14.45 -1.23 -14.93
CA LEU A 241 15.60 -1.52 -15.79
C LEU A 241 16.41 -0.27 -16.09
N ALA A 242 15.74 0.80 -16.54
CA ALA A 242 16.36 2.09 -16.86
C ALA A 242 17.10 2.69 -15.65
N ARG A 243 16.60 2.44 -14.44
CA ARG A 243 17.21 2.97 -13.22
C ARG A 243 18.37 2.13 -12.70
N TYR A 244 18.29 0.81 -12.80
CA TYR A 244 19.33 -0.07 -12.30
C TYR A 244 20.45 -0.31 -13.33
N GLY A 245 20.38 0.29 -14.53
CA GLY A 245 21.40 0.13 -15.57
C GLY A 245 21.60 -1.33 -15.96
N LEU A 246 20.52 -2.12 -15.86
CA LEU A 246 20.55 -3.56 -16.05
C LEU A 246 20.54 -3.86 -17.56
N ASP A 247 21.72 -3.94 -18.17
CA ASP A 247 21.94 -4.47 -19.52
C ASP A 247 21.79 -6.00 -19.51
N ILE A 248 20.56 -6.44 -19.26
CA ILE A 248 20.23 -7.86 -19.21
C ILE A 248 19.81 -8.26 -20.62
N HIS A 249 20.41 -9.33 -21.16
CA HIS A 249 20.09 -9.86 -22.48
C HIS A 249 19.49 -11.26 -22.40
N GLY A 250 18.59 -11.58 -23.33
CA GLY A 250 18.04 -12.93 -23.50
C GLY A 250 17.18 -13.42 -22.32
N LYS A 251 17.42 -14.66 -21.88
CA LYS A 251 16.59 -15.37 -20.90
C LYS A 251 16.58 -14.71 -19.51
N GLU A 252 17.63 -13.99 -19.15
CA GLU A 252 17.76 -13.33 -17.85
C GLU A 252 16.76 -12.17 -17.66
N ILE A 253 16.32 -11.51 -18.74
CA ILE A 253 15.29 -10.45 -18.67
C ILE A 253 13.99 -11.06 -18.14
N TYR A 254 13.63 -12.24 -18.65
CA TYR A 254 12.42 -12.94 -18.26
C TYR A 254 12.48 -13.39 -16.80
N PHE A 255 13.62 -13.95 -16.36
CA PHE A 255 13.81 -14.30 -14.94
C PHE A 255 13.69 -13.06 -14.06
N THR A 256 14.38 -11.98 -14.40
CA THR A 256 14.37 -10.72 -13.64
C THR A 256 12.97 -10.09 -13.60
N PHE A 257 12.24 -10.12 -14.71
CA PHE A 257 10.85 -9.67 -14.78
C PHE A 257 9.96 -10.47 -13.83
N LEU A 258 10.01 -11.81 -13.90
CA LEU A 258 9.21 -12.69 -13.05
C LEU A 258 9.56 -12.51 -11.57
N TYR A 259 10.86 -12.47 -11.25
CA TYR A 259 11.39 -12.30 -9.90
C TYR A 259 10.96 -10.97 -9.30
N LEU A 260 11.21 -9.84 -9.99
CA LEU A 260 10.87 -8.51 -9.49
C LEU A 260 9.36 -8.30 -9.43
N THR A 261 8.61 -8.82 -10.40
CA THR A 261 7.13 -8.74 -10.39
C THR A 261 6.58 -9.53 -9.21
N ARG A 262 7.07 -10.74 -8.96
CA ARG A 262 6.68 -11.54 -7.80
C ARG A 262 7.05 -10.84 -6.49
N ASP A 263 8.28 -10.37 -6.32
CA ASP A 263 8.71 -9.75 -5.06
C ASP A 263 7.96 -8.44 -4.79
N THR A 264 7.72 -7.65 -5.85
CA THR A 264 6.97 -6.40 -5.76
C THR A 264 5.49 -6.64 -5.48
N PHE A 265 4.87 -7.63 -6.14
CA PHE A 265 3.42 -7.83 -6.14
C PHE A 265 2.90 -9.04 -5.33
N SER A 266 3.72 -9.99 -4.95
CA SER A 266 3.26 -11.15 -4.19
C SER A 266 4.41 -11.79 -3.40
N PRO A 267 4.78 -11.20 -2.25
CA PRO A 267 5.83 -11.72 -1.37
C PRO A 267 5.35 -12.96 -0.57
N TRP A 268 4.66 -13.91 -1.22
CA TRP A 268 4.12 -15.10 -0.56
C TRP A 268 5.25 -16.03 -0.03
N GLU A 269 6.41 -16.03 -0.68
CA GLU A 269 7.58 -16.79 -0.24
C GLU A 269 8.20 -16.24 1.04
N ASN A 270 8.07 -14.93 1.30
CA ASN A 270 8.51 -14.35 2.56
C ASN A 270 7.71 -14.95 3.72
N LEU A 271 6.40 -15.16 3.52
CA LEU A 271 5.57 -15.83 4.51
C LEU A 271 5.99 -17.29 4.73
N ALA A 272 6.35 -18.00 3.65
CA ALA A 272 6.89 -19.37 3.76
C ALA A 272 8.15 -19.41 4.62
N ARG A 273 9.08 -18.48 4.38
CA ARG A 273 10.32 -18.35 5.17
C ARG A 273 10.04 -18.01 6.62
N ILE A 274 9.10 -17.12 6.89
CA ILE A 274 8.67 -16.75 8.26
C ILE A 274 8.15 -17.99 9.00
N PHE A 275 7.28 -18.79 8.38
CA PHE A 275 6.72 -19.99 9.02
C PHE A 275 7.70 -21.14 9.21
N SER A 276 8.80 -21.15 8.47
CA SER A 276 9.85 -22.17 8.58
C SER A 276 11.01 -21.78 9.49
N SER A 277 11.09 -20.51 9.91
CA SER A 277 12.23 -19.99 10.68
C SER A 277 11.95 -20.01 12.17
N GLU A 278 12.97 -20.36 12.96
CA GLU A 278 12.93 -20.19 14.41
C GLU A 278 13.10 -18.71 14.74
N MET A 279 12.16 -18.14 15.49
CA MET A 279 12.12 -16.72 15.79
C MET A 279 11.55 -16.44 17.17
N GLU A 280 12.07 -15.40 17.81
CA GLU A 280 11.47 -14.83 19.02
C GLU A 280 10.32 -13.90 18.67
N TYR A 281 9.15 -14.12 19.28
CA TYR A 281 7.98 -13.28 19.07
C TYR A 281 8.20 -11.89 19.67
N GLN A 282 7.93 -10.86 18.88
CA GLN A 282 8.24 -9.47 19.24
C GLN A 282 7.12 -8.79 20.05
N GLY A 283 6.01 -9.49 20.32
CA GLY A 283 4.82 -8.89 20.92
C GLY A 283 4.23 -7.78 20.03
N LEU A 284 3.52 -6.84 20.65
CA LEU A 284 2.94 -5.68 19.96
C LEU A 284 3.94 -4.52 19.79
N MET A 285 5.18 -4.67 20.29
CA MET A 285 6.18 -3.62 20.29
C MET A 285 6.57 -3.10 18.88
N PRO A 286 6.58 -3.92 17.80
CA PRO A 286 6.82 -3.41 16.45
C PRO A 286 5.88 -2.27 16.04
N ILE A 287 4.62 -2.27 16.50
CA ILE A 287 3.65 -1.20 16.22
C ILE A 287 4.13 0.12 16.82
N ILE A 288 4.59 0.10 18.07
CA ILE A 288 5.08 1.29 18.78
C ILE A 288 6.39 1.77 18.15
N ARG A 289 7.32 0.84 17.90
CA ARG A 289 8.64 1.15 17.34
C ARG A 289 8.51 1.78 15.96
N ASP A 290 7.55 1.40 15.14
CA ASP A 290 7.36 1.99 13.81
C ASP A 290 7.05 3.52 13.86
N PHE A 291 6.51 4.03 14.98
CA PHE A 291 6.35 5.47 15.18
C PHE A 291 7.67 6.23 15.34
N TYR A 292 8.76 5.56 15.72
CA TYR A 292 10.06 6.21 15.93
C TYR A 292 10.57 6.86 14.65
N VAL A 293 10.14 6.36 13.48
CA VAL A 293 10.48 6.92 12.18
C VAL A 293 9.99 8.37 12.02
N TYR A 294 8.94 8.77 12.73
CA TYR A 294 8.38 10.13 12.67
C TYR A 294 9.00 11.10 13.68
N ILE A 295 9.77 10.60 14.65
CA ILE A 295 10.41 11.44 15.66
C ILE A 295 11.78 11.86 15.12
N PRO A 296 12.02 13.14 14.79
CA PRO A 296 13.32 13.57 14.29
C PRO A 296 14.40 13.46 15.37
N LYS A 297 15.65 13.18 14.97
CA LYS A 297 16.79 13.08 15.90
C LYS A 297 17.08 14.37 16.67
N SER A 298 16.61 15.52 16.16
CA SER A 298 16.69 16.78 16.90
C SER A 298 15.83 16.80 18.17
N LEU A 299 14.69 16.08 18.16
CA LEU A 299 13.80 15.96 19.31
C LEU A 299 14.14 14.75 20.20
N TRP A 300 14.78 13.73 19.65
CA TRP A 300 15.25 12.56 20.40
C TRP A 300 16.65 12.15 19.91
N GLN A 301 17.69 12.65 20.60
CA GLN A 301 19.08 12.43 20.21
C GLN A 301 19.50 10.96 20.30
N GLU A 302 19.03 10.25 21.33
CA GLU A 302 19.31 8.82 21.56
C GLU A 302 18.40 7.87 20.76
N ARG A 303 17.62 8.39 19.80
CA ARG A 303 16.75 7.55 18.97
C ARG A 303 17.59 6.48 18.25
N PRO A 304 17.22 5.19 18.36
CA PRO A 304 17.90 4.13 17.64
C PRO A 304 17.98 4.40 16.14
N ASP A 305 19.14 4.12 15.54
CA ASP A 305 19.33 4.26 14.08
C ASP A 305 18.47 3.26 13.30
N ILE A 306 18.33 2.05 13.84
CA ILE A 306 17.50 0.99 13.28
C ILE A 306 16.22 0.89 14.09
N VAL A 307 15.11 1.11 13.42
CA VAL A 307 13.78 0.91 14.00
C VAL A 307 13.40 -0.56 13.86
N TRP A 308 13.33 -1.29 14.98
CA TRP A 308 12.95 -2.71 15.01
C TRP A 308 11.43 -2.91 14.85
N ASN A 309 10.92 -2.57 13.67
CA ASN A 309 9.59 -2.96 13.19
C ASN A 309 9.62 -4.38 12.57
N SER A 310 8.47 -4.90 12.18
CA SER A 310 8.34 -6.27 11.67
C SER A 310 9.16 -6.49 10.41
N ALA A 311 9.26 -5.47 9.54
CA ALA A 311 10.03 -5.54 8.30
C ALA A 311 11.54 -5.59 8.54
N ASN A 312 12.08 -4.74 9.42
CA ASN A 312 13.49 -4.75 9.76
C ASN A 312 13.87 -6.00 10.56
N TYR A 313 12.99 -6.49 11.44
CA TYR A 313 13.18 -7.76 12.12
C TYR A 313 13.25 -8.92 11.13
N PHE A 314 12.28 -9.02 10.22
CA PHE A 314 12.29 -10.05 9.18
C PHE A 314 13.55 -9.98 8.32
N THR A 315 13.93 -8.79 7.88
CA THR A 315 15.08 -8.59 7.00
C THR A 315 16.39 -8.96 7.68
N LYS A 316 16.63 -8.48 8.90
CA LYS A 316 17.93 -8.59 9.56
C LYS A 316 18.10 -9.88 10.33
N THR A 317 17.06 -10.30 11.05
CA THR A 317 17.14 -11.46 11.94
C THR A 317 16.79 -12.74 11.19
N VAL A 318 15.78 -12.72 10.32
CA VAL A 318 15.25 -13.94 9.68
C VAL A 318 15.95 -14.21 8.35
N LEU A 319 16.11 -13.18 7.52
CA LEU A 319 16.81 -13.32 6.23
C LEU A 319 18.33 -13.15 6.34
N GLY A 320 18.84 -12.71 7.49
CA GLY A 320 20.28 -12.40 7.66
C GLY A 320 20.76 -11.25 6.78
N ASN A 321 19.85 -10.45 6.20
CA ASN A 321 20.19 -9.41 5.25
C ASN A 321 20.47 -8.09 5.99
N GLN A 322 21.73 -7.67 5.98
CA GLN A 322 22.17 -6.39 6.58
C GLN A 322 22.22 -5.24 5.60
N SER A 323 21.84 -5.44 4.33
CA SER A 323 21.61 -4.31 3.43
C SER A 323 20.49 -3.46 4.03
N GLY A 324 20.67 -2.14 4.15
CA GLY A 324 19.73 -1.24 4.81
C GLY A 324 18.34 -1.11 4.14
N LEU A 325 17.95 -2.08 3.30
CA LEU A 325 16.68 -2.18 2.61
C LEU A 325 15.77 -3.16 3.35
N ALA A 326 14.64 -2.66 3.86
CA ALA A 326 13.65 -3.50 4.52
C ALA A 326 12.84 -4.31 3.50
N ILE A 327 12.84 -5.63 3.67
CA ILE A 327 12.00 -6.57 2.95
C ILE A 327 10.70 -6.78 3.73
N SER A 328 9.58 -6.82 3.02
CA SER A 328 8.28 -6.93 3.64
C SER A 328 7.98 -8.35 4.16
N PRO A 329 7.47 -8.49 5.40
CA PRO A 329 6.94 -9.73 5.94
C PRO A 329 5.49 -10.02 5.50
N SER A 330 4.78 -9.08 4.85
CA SER A 330 3.33 -9.09 4.57
C SER A 330 2.43 -8.99 5.81
N LEU A 331 1.12 -8.79 5.61
CA LEU A 331 0.15 -8.73 6.70
C LEU A 331 0.20 -9.95 7.63
N LEU A 332 0.14 -11.16 7.07
CA LEU A 332 0.13 -12.39 7.86
C LEU A 332 1.47 -12.61 8.56
N GLY A 333 2.58 -12.28 7.90
CA GLY A 333 3.90 -12.38 8.51
C GLY A 333 4.09 -11.39 9.64
N SER A 334 3.54 -10.17 9.53
CA SER A 334 3.56 -9.20 10.62
C SER A 334 2.82 -9.70 11.86
N PHE A 335 1.64 -10.30 11.71
CA PHE A 335 0.93 -10.92 12.85
C PHE A 335 1.69 -12.11 13.42
N TYR A 336 2.31 -12.94 12.57
CA TYR A 336 3.10 -14.07 13.04
C TYR A 336 4.35 -13.62 13.83
N ILE A 337 5.07 -12.59 13.37
CA ILE A 337 6.22 -12.03 14.08
C ILE A 337 5.82 -11.46 15.44
N MET A 338 4.64 -10.83 15.52
CA MET A 338 4.15 -10.23 16.75
C MET A 338 3.69 -11.27 17.79
N GLY A 339 3.07 -12.39 17.38
CA GLY A 339 2.47 -13.32 18.35
C GLY A 339 2.16 -14.73 17.82
N GLY A 340 2.84 -15.16 16.76
CA GLY A 340 2.70 -16.48 16.18
C GLY A 340 1.32 -16.74 15.55
N TYR A 341 0.95 -18.02 15.47
CA TYR A 341 -0.31 -18.45 14.86
C TYR A 341 -1.57 -17.86 15.49
N PRO A 342 -1.71 -17.70 16.83
CA PRO A 342 -2.92 -17.13 17.43
C PRO A 342 -3.20 -15.69 17.02
N LEU A 343 -2.16 -14.89 16.77
CA LEU A 343 -2.35 -13.48 16.45
C LEU A 343 -2.80 -13.25 15.00
N ILE A 344 -2.59 -14.22 14.10
CA ILE A 344 -3.10 -14.17 12.72
C ILE A 344 -4.64 -14.04 12.69
N PRO A 345 -5.45 -14.98 13.23
CA PRO A 345 -6.91 -14.86 13.18
C PRO A 345 -7.42 -13.64 13.97
N ILE A 346 -6.82 -13.32 15.13
CA ILE A 346 -7.21 -12.13 15.91
C ILE A 346 -6.98 -10.86 15.10
N GLY A 347 -5.79 -10.71 14.50
CA GLY A 347 -5.44 -9.56 13.68
C GLY A 347 -6.31 -9.45 12.43
N MET A 348 -6.59 -10.56 11.75
CA MET A 348 -7.44 -10.57 10.55
C MET A 348 -8.90 -10.23 10.86
N PHE A 349 -9.41 -10.66 12.02
CA PHE A 349 -10.73 -10.26 12.50
C PHE A 349 -10.82 -8.74 12.71
N LEU A 350 -9.80 -8.15 13.34
CA LEU A 350 -9.69 -6.70 13.56
C LEU A 350 -9.57 -5.94 12.23
N VAL A 351 -8.77 -6.44 11.28
CA VAL A 351 -8.67 -5.90 9.92
C VAL A 351 -10.03 -5.90 9.23
N GLY A 352 -10.83 -6.96 9.39
CA GLY A 352 -12.21 -7.00 8.91
C GLY A 352 -13.06 -5.85 9.44
N GLY A 353 -12.93 -5.53 10.74
CA GLY A 353 -13.59 -4.38 11.37
C GLY A 353 -13.10 -3.03 10.84
N ILE A 354 -11.80 -2.87 10.63
CA ILE A 354 -11.20 -1.66 10.04
C ILE A 354 -11.76 -1.43 8.63
N ILE A 355 -11.72 -2.44 7.76
CA ILE A 355 -12.24 -2.32 6.39
C ILE A 355 -13.75 -2.04 6.39
N ALA A 356 -14.53 -2.70 7.26
CA ALA A 356 -15.96 -2.42 7.41
C ALA A 356 -16.24 -0.98 7.85
N THR A 357 -15.35 -0.38 8.63
CA THR A 357 -15.45 1.02 9.07
C THR A 357 -15.14 1.96 7.92
N PHE A 358 -14.08 1.70 7.14
CA PHE A 358 -13.76 2.46 5.94
C PHE A 358 -14.90 2.43 4.92
N ASP A 359 -15.50 1.26 4.67
CA ASP A 359 -16.63 1.16 3.75
C ASP A 359 -17.85 1.97 4.23
N ARG A 360 -18.11 2.02 5.54
CA ARG A 360 -19.19 2.86 6.09
C ARG A 360 -18.89 4.34 5.98
N LEU A 361 -17.68 4.77 6.36
CA LEU A 361 -17.25 6.16 6.25
C LEU A 361 -17.25 6.64 4.80
N PHE A 362 -16.84 5.80 3.86
CA PHE A 362 -16.83 6.12 2.45
C PHE A 362 -18.24 6.26 1.86
N GLN A 363 -19.16 5.35 2.21
CA GLN A 363 -20.57 5.46 1.81
C GLN A 363 -21.24 6.71 2.38
N TYR A 364 -20.92 7.07 3.62
CA TYR A 364 -21.39 8.31 4.21
C TYR A 364 -20.78 9.53 3.50
N GLY A 365 -19.47 9.51 3.26
CA GLY A 365 -18.74 10.59 2.59
C GLY A 365 -19.26 10.84 1.17
N SER A 366 -19.48 9.79 0.38
CA SER A 366 -19.97 9.92 -0.99
C SER A 366 -21.36 10.55 -1.10
N ARG A 367 -22.17 10.49 -0.03
CA ARG A 367 -23.50 11.11 0.04
C ARG A 367 -23.50 12.48 0.70
N TYR A 368 -22.70 12.69 1.74
CA TYR A 368 -22.86 13.83 2.65
C TYR A 368 -21.59 14.68 2.85
N SER A 369 -20.39 14.17 2.55
CA SER A 369 -19.14 14.91 2.79
C SER A 369 -18.02 14.50 1.85
N VAL A 370 -17.73 15.38 0.88
CA VAL A 370 -16.62 15.23 -0.07
C VAL A 370 -15.27 15.15 0.66
N VAL A 371 -15.12 15.84 1.80
CA VAL A 371 -13.88 15.78 2.61
C VAL A 371 -13.68 14.40 3.20
N LEU A 372 -14.72 13.79 3.78
CA LEU A 372 -14.63 12.43 4.32
C LEU A 372 -14.41 11.40 3.20
N GLN A 373 -15.10 11.55 2.06
CA GLN A 373 -14.86 10.69 0.91
C GLN A 373 -13.39 10.75 0.46
N THR A 374 -12.84 11.96 0.39
CA THR A 374 -11.43 12.17 0.03
C THR A 374 -10.48 11.60 1.08
N PHE A 375 -10.80 11.75 2.37
CA PHE A 375 -10.01 11.13 3.44
C PHE A 375 -9.96 9.61 3.26
N CYS A 376 -11.09 8.95 3.07
CA CYS A 376 -11.14 7.50 2.85
C CYS A 376 -10.33 7.08 1.61
N LEU A 377 -10.48 7.78 0.48
CA LEU A 377 -9.70 7.50 -0.73
C LEU A 377 -8.21 7.79 -0.52
N GLY A 378 -7.85 8.86 0.18
CA GLY A 378 -6.46 9.18 0.53
C GLY A 378 -5.77 8.06 1.31
N GLN A 379 -6.52 7.27 2.09
CA GLN A 379 -6.00 6.15 2.86
C GLN A 379 -5.79 4.86 2.04
N VAL A 380 -6.15 4.81 0.75
CA VAL A 380 -5.93 3.63 -0.12
C VAL A 380 -4.47 3.19 -0.12
N PHE A 381 -3.50 4.12 -0.14
CA PHE A 381 -2.08 3.76 -0.05
C PHE A 381 -1.78 2.99 1.23
N ASN A 382 -2.28 3.49 2.35
CA ASN A 382 -2.08 2.86 3.66
C ASN A 382 -2.74 1.47 3.69
N LEU A 383 -3.87 1.27 3.03
CA LEU A 383 -4.49 -0.05 2.91
C LEU A 383 -3.67 -1.02 2.03
N ILE A 384 -2.95 -0.53 1.02
CA ILE A 384 -1.96 -1.36 0.31
C ILE A 384 -0.83 -1.74 1.24
N VAL A 385 -0.30 -0.79 2.01
CA VAL A 385 0.75 -1.03 3.01
C VAL A 385 0.29 -2.05 4.05
N LEU A 386 -0.98 -2.00 4.48
CA LEU A 386 -1.55 -2.97 5.40
C LEU A 386 -1.39 -4.41 4.90
N VAL A 387 -1.80 -4.67 3.66
CA VAL A 387 -1.74 -6.02 3.09
C VAL A 387 -0.30 -6.40 2.74
N ARG A 388 0.44 -5.47 2.13
CA ARG A 388 1.77 -5.74 1.57
C ARG A 388 2.89 -5.70 2.56
N GLU A 389 2.93 -4.71 3.44
CA GLU A 389 4.06 -4.41 4.34
C GLU A 389 3.82 -4.95 5.74
N GLY A 390 2.61 -4.77 6.28
CA GLY A 390 2.28 -5.26 7.62
C GLY A 390 1.36 -4.33 8.39
N PHE A 391 0.86 -4.83 9.52
CA PHE A 391 -0.08 -4.10 10.37
C PHE A 391 0.56 -2.91 11.10
N ASP A 392 1.79 -3.05 11.56
CA ASP A 392 2.58 -1.99 12.21
C ASP A 392 2.85 -0.81 11.26
N ALA A 393 3.34 -1.10 10.05
CA ALA A 393 3.59 -0.10 9.02
C ALA A 393 2.30 0.63 8.58
N PHE A 394 1.17 -0.08 8.52
CA PHE A 394 -0.12 0.54 8.28
C PHE A 394 -0.51 1.51 9.38
N PHE A 395 -0.43 1.07 10.64
CA PHE A 395 -0.93 1.85 11.77
C PHE A 395 -0.18 3.19 11.88
N SER A 396 1.15 3.18 11.84
CA SER A 396 1.94 4.40 11.95
C SER A 396 1.64 5.40 10.81
N ARG A 397 1.54 4.92 9.55
CA ARG A 397 1.24 5.75 8.38
C ARG A 397 -0.20 6.25 8.38
N PHE A 398 -1.14 5.40 8.79
CA PHE A 398 -2.55 5.77 8.94
C PHE A 398 -2.71 6.91 9.94
N PHE A 399 -2.08 6.82 11.12
CA PHE A 399 -2.13 7.86 12.14
C PHE A 399 -1.47 9.15 11.68
N PHE A 400 -0.27 9.07 11.11
CA PHE A 400 0.42 10.24 10.58
C PHE A 400 -0.39 10.95 9.49
N PHE A 401 -0.92 10.20 8.52
CA PHE A 401 -1.78 10.76 7.48
C PHE A 401 -3.03 11.42 8.07
N SER A 402 -3.70 10.72 9.01
CA SER A 402 -4.92 11.21 9.65
C SER A 402 -4.66 12.50 10.44
N LEU A 403 -3.53 12.59 11.14
CA LEU A 403 -3.14 13.78 11.89
C LEU A 403 -2.97 15.00 10.98
N VAL A 404 -2.16 14.87 9.92
CA VAL A 404 -1.91 16.00 8.99
C VAL A 404 -3.18 16.39 8.24
N PHE A 405 -3.98 15.41 7.81
CA PHE A 405 -5.25 15.68 7.14
C PHE A 405 -6.24 16.38 8.08
N ALA A 406 -6.36 15.91 9.32
CA ALA A 406 -7.23 16.52 10.33
C ALA A 406 -6.77 17.93 10.67
N LEU A 407 -5.47 18.19 10.81
CA LEU A 407 -4.93 19.53 11.04
C LEU A 407 -5.29 20.48 9.89
N CYS A 408 -5.10 20.06 8.62
CA CYS A 408 -5.48 20.87 7.46
C CYS A 408 -6.98 21.18 7.46
N TRP A 409 -7.81 20.19 7.78
CA TRP A 409 -9.26 20.37 7.86
C TRP A 409 -9.70 21.29 9.02
N LEU A 410 -9.09 21.14 10.19
CA LEU A 410 -9.36 21.98 11.37
C LEU A 410 -8.95 23.44 11.12
N ILE A 411 -7.78 23.68 10.52
CA ILE A 411 -7.35 25.03 10.11
C ILE A 411 -8.33 25.63 9.11
N ALA A 412 -8.72 24.85 8.08
CA ALA A 412 -9.73 25.30 7.11
C ALA A 412 -11.05 25.69 7.80
N LYS A 413 -11.49 24.93 8.80
CA LYS A 413 -12.69 25.23 9.60
C LYS A 413 -12.53 26.48 10.47
N GLY A 414 -11.35 26.67 11.08
CA GLY A 414 -11.00 27.83 11.89
C GLY A 414 -11.00 29.14 11.11
N VAL A 415 -10.35 29.16 9.93
CA VAL A 415 -10.31 30.32 9.02
C VAL A 415 -11.72 30.81 8.65
N ILE A 416 -12.69 29.89 8.58
CA ILE A 416 -14.07 30.21 8.21
C ILE A 416 -14.88 30.72 9.41
N ARG A 417 -14.67 30.13 10.60
CA ARG A 417 -15.27 30.66 11.83
C ARG A 417 -14.80 32.07 12.17
N TRP A 418 -13.61 32.46 11.70
CA TRP A 418 -13.08 33.81 11.87
C TRP A 418 -13.59 34.80 10.82
N LYS A 419 -14.04 34.33 9.66
CA LYS A 419 -14.65 35.16 8.59
C LYS A 419 -16.15 35.40 8.76
N ARG A 420 -16.82 34.59 9.58
CA ARG A 420 -18.21 34.81 10.02
C ARG A 420 -18.17 35.56 11.33
#